data_AF-A0A7W1CQE0-F1
#
_entry.id   AF-A0A7W1CQE0-F1
#
_cell.length_a   1.000
_cell.length_b   1.000
_cell.length_c   1.000
_cell.angle_alpha   90.00
_cell.angle_beta   90.00
_cell.angle_gamma   90.00
#
_symmetry.space_group_name_H-M   'P 1'
#
loop_
_entity.id
_entity.type
_entity.pdbx_description
1 polymer ?
#
loop_
_entity_poly.entity_id
_entity_poly.type
_entity_poly.pdbx_seq_one_letter_code
_entity_poly.pdbx_strand_id
1 'polypeptide(L)'
;MTPGSAGAMVAVALGALVALLMRAMPAPRTLALAPAPTNRWRRSWRVWLLAWRRHPCSPTEDDIASWCEHAAGRVRSGHSLPVAIAEAGSAVPAAAAVFAPVTHALARGRPLTDAVGVLDGDPCRPVGIVRAVLGSCAELGGPAAAPLERAAATLRARSAERAERRAASAQAQLSARVLTLLPVGTLALLAFAEASVRGALRTPAGLMCVVTGGACNIAGWWWMRRIVHGRSVT
;
A
#
# COMPACT_ATOMS: atom_id res chain seq x y z
N MET A 1 21.31 -45.97 -24.54
CA MET A 1 20.83 -44.69 -23.94
C MET A 1 21.28 -44.67 -22.50
N THR A 2 22.20 -43.80 -22.14
CA THR A 2 22.92 -43.85 -20.86
C THR A 2 22.08 -43.28 -19.71
N PRO A 3 22.03 -43.93 -18.53
CA PRO A 3 21.24 -43.50 -17.38
C PRO A 3 21.70 -42.18 -16.73
N GLY A 4 22.80 -41.58 -17.21
CA GLY A 4 23.36 -40.33 -16.68
C GLY A 4 22.65 -39.05 -17.13
N SER A 5 21.99 -39.04 -18.30
CA SER A 5 21.34 -37.83 -18.83
C SER A 5 20.01 -37.50 -18.15
N ALA A 6 19.25 -38.52 -17.71
CA ALA A 6 17.99 -38.35 -16.99
C ALA A 6 18.21 -37.72 -15.61
N GLY A 7 19.27 -38.13 -14.89
CA GLY A 7 19.62 -37.53 -13.59
C GLY A 7 20.05 -36.06 -13.68
N ALA A 8 20.77 -35.70 -14.76
CA ALA A 8 21.18 -34.32 -15.01
C ALA A 8 19.99 -33.41 -15.35
N MET A 9 19.06 -33.86 -16.20
CA MET A 9 17.84 -33.12 -16.54
C MET A 9 16.96 -32.84 -15.31
N VAL A 10 16.86 -33.81 -14.39
CA VAL A 10 16.05 -33.69 -13.17
C VAL A 10 16.71 -32.76 -12.15
N ALA A 11 18.03 -32.81 -11.98
CA ALA A 11 18.75 -31.87 -11.11
C ALA A 11 18.62 -30.43 -11.63
N VAL A 12 18.65 -30.25 -12.95
CA VAL A 12 18.40 -28.96 -13.60
C VAL A 12 16.93 -28.53 -13.45
N ALA A 13 15.95 -29.44 -13.54
CA ALA A 13 14.54 -29.13 -13.34
C ALA A 13 14.20 -28.78 -11.89
N LEU A 14 14.80 -29.47 -10.92
CA LEU A 14 14.66 -29.17 -9.49
C LEU A 14 15.35 -27.85 -9.13
N GLY A 15 16.56 -27.63 -9.66
CA GLY A 15 17.28 -26.37 -9.54
C GLY A 15 16.54 -25.20 -10.19
N ALA A 16 15.91 -25.43 -11.35
CA ALA A 16 15.07 -24.46 -12.03
C ALA A 16 13.77 -24.20 -11.27
N LEU A 17 13.15 -25.21 -10.65
CA LEU A 17 11.95 -25.07 -9.81
C LEU A 17 12.27 -24.26 -8.54
N VAL A 18 13.40 -24.55 -7.88
CA VAL A 18 13.89 -23.78 -6.74
C VAL A 18 14.26 -22.36 -7.15
N ALA A 19 14.94 -22.16 -8.28
CA ALA A 19 15.28 -20.84 -8.80
C ALA A 19 14.04 -20.05 -9.25
N LEU A 20 13.01 -20.72 -9.76
CA LEU A 20 11.73 -20.12 -10.13
C LEU A 20 10.94 -19.70 -8.87
N LEU A 21 10.93 -20.55 -7.83
CA LEU A 21 10.35 -20.23 -6.52
C LEU A 21 11.09 -19.07 -5.84
N MET A 22 12.43 -19.04 -5.93
CA MET A 22 13.29 -17.95 -5.42
C MET A 22 13.10 -16.64 -6.20
N ARG A 23 13.01 -16.69 -7.54
CA ARG A 23 12.72 -15.52 -8.39
C ARG A 23 11.29 -15.01 -8.24
N ALA A 24 10.36 -15.89 -7.88
CA ALA A 24 8.96 -15.54 -7.69
C ALA A 24 8.66 -14.98 -6.30
N MET A 25 9.61 -15.06 -5.35
CA MET A 25 9.57 -14.28 -4.12
C MET A 25 9.93 -12.82 -4.45
N PRO A 26 9.00 -11.84 -4.32
CA PRO A 26 9.38 -10.44 -4.45
C PRO A 26 10.43 -10.11 -3.39
N ALA A 27 11.58 -9.60 -3.84
CA ALA A 27 12.67 -9.18 -2.96
C ALA A 27 12.14 -8.28 -1.83
N PRO A 28 12.71 -8.38 -0.61
CA PRO A 28 12.30 -7.52 0.50
C PRO A 28 12.44 -6.05 0.09
N ARG A 29 11.33 -5.30 0.11
CA ARG A 29 11.30 -3.85 -0.16
C ARG A 29 11.79 -3.00 1.02
N THR A 30 12.61 -3.57 1.91
CA THR A 30 13.19 -2.92 3.07
C THR A 30 14.64 -3.40 3.18
N LEU A 31 15.71 -2.61 3.13
CA LEU A 31 15.91 -1.18 3.26
C LEU A 31 16.77 -0.68 2.10
N ALA A 32 16.36 0.40 1.45
CA ALA A 32 17.28 1.22 0.67
C ALA A 32 18.24 1.91 1.66
N LEU A 33 19.31 1.22 2.07
CA LEU A 33 20.51 1.86 2.61
C LEU A 33 21.11 2.67 1.47
N ALA A 34 20.77 3.95 1.45
CA ALA A 34 21.31 4.92 0.52
C ALA A 34 22.85 4.92 0.62
N PRO A 35 23.60 4.76 -0.49
CA PRO A 35 25.05 4.89 -0.46
C PRO A 35 25.41 6.32 -0.03
N ALA A 36 26.32 6.43 0.95
CA ALA A 36 26.83 7.70 1.42
C ALA A 36 27.53 8.46 0.27
N PRO A 37 27.10 9.70 -0.07
CA PRO A 37 27.67 10.42 -1.19
C PRO A 37 29.05 10.99 -0.84
N THR A 38 30.08 10.50 -1.51
CA THR A 38 31.39 11.11 -1.55
C THR A 38 31.34 12.45 -2.31
N ASN A 39 32.24 13.33 -1.92
CA ASN A 39 32.08 14.77 -1.84
C ASN A 39 32.51 15.55 -3.10
N ARG A 40 31.65 15.68 -4.12
CA ARG A 40 31.79 16.80 -5.09
C ARG A 40 30.53 17.22 -5.84
N TRP A 41 29.43 16.48 -5.68
CA TRP A 41 28.19 16.64 -6.46
C TRP A 41 27.02 17.14 -5.59
N ARG A 42 27.30 18.00 -4.60
CA ARG A 42 26.37 18.31 -3.49
C ARG A 42 25.36 19.44 -3.76
N ARG A 43 25.53 20.26 -4.82
CA ARG A 43 24.63 21.40 -5.11
C ARG A 43 23.51 21.08 -6.10
N SER A 44 23.78 20.33 -7.16
CA SER A 44 22.79 19.96 -8.18
C SER A 44 21.83 18.86 -7.70
N TRP A 45 22.31 17.90 -6.89
CA TRP A 45 21.48 16.83 -6.33
C TRP A 45 20.42 17.33 -5.34
N ARG A 46 20.66 18.41 -4.59
CA ARG A 46 19.64 18.94 -3.64
C ARG A 46 18.42 19.48 -4.37
N VAL A 47 18.63 20.18 -5.50
CA VAL A 47 17.54 20.72 -6.32
C VAL A 47 16.79 19.60 -7.04
N TRP A 48 17.53 18.58 -7.51
CA TRP A 48 16.93 17.41 -8.17
C TRP A 48 16.17 16.48 -7.21
N LEU A 49 16.67 16.26 -5.98
CA LEU A 49 15.98 15.53 -4.91
C LEU A 49 14.76 16.28 -4.36
N LEU A 50 14.82 17.61 -4.28
CA LEU A 50 13.65 18.43 -3.92
C LEU A 50 12.61 18.46 -5.05
N ALA A 51 13.05 18.43 -6.32
CA ALA A 51 12.17 18.35 -7.49
C ALA A 51 11.53 16.95 -7.65
N TRP A 52 12.25 15.87 -7.36
CA TRP A 52 11.72 14.50 -7.37
C TRP A 52 10.71 14.23 -6.24
N ARG A 53 10.78 15.00 -5.15
CA ARG A 53 9.77 14.96 -4.07
C ARG A 53 8.47 15.69 -4.44
N ARG A 54 8.41 16.38 -5.58
CA ARG A 54 7.21 17.05 -6.10
C ARG A 54 6.35 16.13 -6.97
N HIS A 55 6.39 14.82 -6.78
CA HIS A 55 5.16 14.07 -7.06
C HIS A 55 4.12 14.67 -6.11
N PRO A 56 3.02 15.27 -6.60
CA PRO A 56 1.90 15.59 -5.73
C PRO A 56 1.39 14.24 -5.26
N CYS A 57 1.91 13.74 -4.15
CA CYS A 57 1.30 12.64 -3.44
C CYS A 57 -0.13 13.09 -3.20
N SER A 58 -1.08 12.33 -3.72
CA SER A 58 -2.48 12.51 -3.36
C SER A 58 -2.54 12.59 -1.83
N PRO A 59 -3.14 13.63 -1.24
CA PRO A 59 -3.15 13.80 0.20
C PRO A 59 -3.71 12.55 0.88
N THR A 60 -3.05 12.15 1.95
CA THR A 60 -3.43 10.98 2.74
C THR A 60 -4.71 11.29 3.53
N GLU A 61 -5.37 10.25 4.02
CA GLU A 61 -6.48 10.42 4.98
C GLU A 61 -6.08 11.26 6.20
N ASP A 62 -4.87 11.05 6.72
CA ASP A 62 -4.36 11.80 7.87
C ASP A 62 -4.15 13.28 7.53
N ASP A 63 -3.65 13.60 6.32
CA ASP A 63 -3.47 14.99 5.88
C ASP A 63 -4.82 15.72 5.81
N ILE A 64 -5.85 15.05 5.29
CA ILE A 64 -7.21 15.62 5.17
C ILE A 64 -7.87 15.71 6.56
N ALA A 65 -7.63 14.73 7.45
CA ALA A 65 -8.08 14.79 8.83
C ALA A 65 -7.46 15.98 9.57
N SER A 66 -6.14 16.18 9.46
CA SER A 66 -5.45 17.33 10.04
C SER A 66 -5.94 18.66 9.48
N TRP A 67 -6.29 18.72 8.19
CA TRP A 67 -6.92 19.90 7.60
C TRP A 67 -8.29 20.20 8.24
N CYS A 68 -9.13 19.18 8.41
CA CYS A 68 -10.44 19.32 9.08
C CYS A 68 -10.31 19.80 10.52
N GLU A 69 -9.33 19.33 11.28
CA GLU A 69 -9.09 19.78 12.66
C GLU A 69 -8.64 21.23 12.74
N HIS A 70 -7.75 21.65 11.84
CA HIS A 70 -7.36 23.06 11.77
C HIS A 70 -8.59 23.93 11.47
N ALA A 71 -9.38 23.56 10.46
CA ALA A 71 -10.61 24.26 10.14
C ALA A 71 -11.57 24.29 11.34
N ALA A 72 -11.78 23.16 12.03
CA ALA A 72 -12.63 23.08 13.22
C ALA A 72 -12.14 23.97 14.37
N GLY A 73 -10.84 23.99 14.64
CA GLY A 73 -10.23 24.85 15.66
C GLY A 73 -10.40 26.33 15.35
N ARG A 74 -10.28 26.72 14.07
CA ARG A 74 -10.52 28.11 13.64
C ARG A 74 -11.99 28.49 13.76
N VAL A 75 -12.91 27.63 13.36
CA VAL A 75 -14.36 27.86 13.59
C VAL A 75 -14.68 27.98 15.09
N ARG A 76 -14.08 27.13 15.93
CA ARG A 76 -14.29 27.14 17.38
C ARG A 76 -13.76 28.41 18.05
N SER A 77 -12.71 29.00 17.50
CA SER A 77 -12.20 30.32 17.92
C SER A 77 -13.01 31.51 17.38
N GLY A 78 -14.15 31.25 16.73
CA GLY A 78 -15.09 32.28 16.26
C GLY A 78 -14.84 32.77 14.83
N HIS A 79 -13.91 32.17 14.08
CA HIS A 79 -13.71 32.53 12.68
C HIS A 79 -14.83 31.96 11.81
N SER A 80 -15.19 32.69 10.75
CA SER A 80 -16.16 32.19 9.77
C SER A 80 -15.61 30.96 9.04
N LEU A 81 -16.49 30.05 8.63
CA LEU A 81 -16.11 28.83 7.94
C LEU A 81 -15.26 29.09 6.67
N PRO A 82 -15.57 30.07 5.80
CA PRO A 82 -14.71 30.41 4.67
C PRO A 82 -13.27 30.81 5.06
N VAL A 83 -13.10 31.58 6.14
CA VAL A 83 -11.79 31.98 6.66
C VAL A 83 -11.04 30.76 7.21
N ALA A 84 -11.72 29.92 7.99
CA ALA A 84 -11.16 28.70 8.53
C ALA A 84 -10.66 27.73 7.43
N ILE A 85 -11.42 27.59 6.33
CA ILE A 85 -11.05 26.78 5.15
C ILE A 85 -9.79 27.34 4.48
N ALA A 86 -9.70 28.66 4.31
CA ALA A 86 -8.54 29.31 3.70
C ALA A 86 -7.28 29.12 4.55
N GLU A 87 -7.38 29.33 5.87
CA GLU A 87 -6.26 29.18 6.80
C GLU A 87 -5.82 27.71 6.97
N ALA A 88 -6.76 26.77 7.02
CA ALA A 88 -6.44 25.34 7.09
C ALA A 88 -5.62 24.86 5.88
N GLY A 89 -5.86 25.43 4.70
CA GLY A 89 -5.05 25.15 3.50
C GLY A 89 -3.58 25.57 3.66
N SER A 90 -3.31 26.66 4.40
CA SER A 90 -1.94 27.08 4.70
C SER A 90 -1.27 26.24 5.79
N ALA A 91 -2.06 25.77 6.76
CA ALA A 91 -1.57 24.95 7.87
C ALA A 91 -1.19 23.53 7.44
N VAL A 92 -1.88 22.97 6.43
CA VAL A 92 -1.61 21.62 5.92
C VAL A 92 -1.31 21.66 4.42
N PRO A 93 -0.05 21.93 4.02
CA PRO A 93 0.34 22.07 2.61
C PRO A 93 0.03 20.85 1.74
N ALA A 94 0.05 19.64 2.33
CA ALA A 94 -0.28 18.40 1.63
C ALA A 94 -1.75 18.37 1.14
N ALA A 95 -2.67 18.94 1.92
CA ALA A 95 -4.10 19.03 1.57
C ALA A 95 -4.43 20.27 0.73
N ALA A 96 -3.54 21.28 0.69
CA ALA A 96 -3.77 22.57 0.04
C ALA A 96 -4.17 22.44 -1.44
N ALA A 97 -3.50 21.56 -2.20
CA ALA A 97 -3.79 21.38 -3.62
C ALA A 97 -5.21 20.88 -3.89
N VAL A 98 -5.75 20.05 -3.00
CA VAL A 98 -7.11 19.48 -3.13
C VAL A 98 -8.18 20.50 -2.78
N PHE A 99 -7.95 21.33 -1.76
CA PHE A 99 -8.91 22.36 -1.35
C PHE A 99 -8.70 23.71 -2.05
N ALA A 100 -7.64 23.87 -2.85
CA ALA A 100 -7.37 25.09 -3.61
C ALA A 100 -8.56 25.53 -4.48
N PRO A 101 -9.27 24.67 -5.23
CA PRO A 101 -10.43 25.11 -6.01
C PRO A 101 -11.53 25.75 -5.13
N VAL A 102 -11.72 25.26 -3.91
CA VAL A 102 -12.69 25.80 -2.95
C VAL A 102 -12.23 27.15 -2.42
N THR A 103 -10.98 27.28 -2.00
CA THR A 103 -10.44 28.56 -1.51
C THR A 103 -10.46 29.64 -2.59
N HIS A 104 -10.13 29.29 -3.84
CA HIS A 104 -10.21 30.22 -4.98
C HIS A 104 -11.65 30.59 -5.35
N ALA A 105 -12.61 29.68 -5.17
CA ALA A 105 -14.03 29.98 -5.38
C ALA A 105 -14.55 30.96 -4.32
N LEU A 106 -14.21 30.74 -3.05
CA LEU A 106 -14.57 31.61 -1.94
C LEU A 106 -13.92 33.00 -2.07
N ALA A 107 -12.64 33.08 -2.47
CA ALA A 107 -11.95 34.34 -2.69
C ALA A 107 -12.57 35.19 -3.81
N ARG A 108 -13.26 34.55 -4.77
CA ARG A 108 -14.04 35.23 -5.82
C ARG A 108 -15.47 35.57 -5.39
N GLY A 109 -15.80 35.41 -4.11
CA GLY A 109 -17.12 35.72 -3.57
C GLY A 109 -18.21 34.70 -3.88
N ARG A 110 -17.86 33.50 -4.38
CA ARG A 110 -18.87 32.44 -4.57
C ARG A 110 -19.36 31.92 -3.22
N PRO A 111 -20.66 31.57 -3.10
CA PRO A 111 -21.17 30.98 -1.87
C PRO A 111 -20.50 29.63 -1.59
N LEU A 112 -20.40 29.27 -0.31
CA LEU A 112 -19.70 28.07 0.13
C LEU A 112 -20.33 26.79 -0.43
N THR A 113 -21.67 26.75 -0.53
CA THR A 113 -22.43 25.64 -1.13
C THR A 113 -21.92 25.32 -2.54
N ASP A 114 -21.75 26.35 -3.37
CA ASP A 114 -21.30 26.19 -4.76
C ASP A 114 -19.79 25.92 -4.84
N ALA A 115 -19.01 26.53 -3.95
CA ALA A 115 -17.56 26.35 -3.90
C ALA A 115 -17.18 24.90 -3.58
N VAL A 116 -17.87 24.27 -2.64
CA VAL A 116 -17.64 22.88 -2.21
C VAL A 116 -18.07 21.87 -3.27
N GLY A 117 -19.06 22.22 -4.12
CA GLY A 117 -19.52 21.37 -5.22
C GLY A 117 -18.45 21.03 -6.28
N VAL A 118 -17.34 21.79 -6.31
CA VAL A 118 -16.19 21.54 -7.20
C VAL A 118 -15.34 20.35 -6.74
N LEU A 119 -15.45 19.93 -5.47
CA LEU A 119 -14.71 18.79 -4.94
C LEU A 119 -15.28 17.46 -5.47
N ASP A 120 -14.43 16.44 -5.53
CA ASP A 120 -14.84 15.06 -5.83
C ASP A 120 -15.90 14.59 -4.82
N GLY A 121 -16.98 14.00 -5.34
CA GLY A 121 -18.14 13.56 -4.57
C GLY A 121 -18.09 12.09 -4.14
N ASP A 122 -17.08 11.35 -4.57
CA ASP A 122 -16.95 9.93 -4.24
C ASP A 122 -16.77 9.73 -2.71
N PRO A 123 -17.75 9.11 -2.00
CA PRO A 123 -17.66 8.90 -0.55
C PRO A 123 -16.59 7.86 -0.14
N CYS A 124 -16.10 7.07 -1.11
CA CYS A 124 -14.97 6.18 -0.90
C CYS A 124 -13.66 6.96 -0.76
N ARG A 125 -13.61 8.19 -1.30
CA ARG A 125 -12.45 9.07 -1.17
C ARG A 125 -12.55 9.94 0.07
N PRO A 126 -11.41 10.25 0.72
CA PRO A 126 -11.38 11.10 1.91
C PRO A 126 -12.02 12.48 1.67
N VAL A 127 -11.81 13.04 0.47
CA VAL A 127 -12.32 14.35 0.04
C VAL A 127 -13.85 14.35 -0.07
N GLY A 128 -14.46 13.25 -0.52
CA GLY A 128 -15.92 13.16 -0.66
C GLY A 128 -16.64 13.21 0.69
N ILE A 129 -16.05 12.64 1.75
CA ILE A 129 -16.57 12.75 3.11
C ILE A 129 -16.57 14.22 3.56
N VAL A 130 -15.44 14.91 3.36
CA VAL A 130 -15.30 16.32 3.75
C VAL A 130 -16.22 17.22 2.92
N ARG A 131 -16.36 16.95 1.62
CA ARG A 131 -17.31 17.64 0.74
C ARG A 131 -18.73 17.52 1.29
N ALA A 132 -19.18 16.32 1.64
CA ALA A 132 -20.51 16.10 2.19
C ALA A 132 -20.73 16.89 3.48
N VAL A 133 -19.74 16.86 4.39
CA VAL A 133 -19.80 17.60 5.67
C VAL A 133 -19.84 19.11 5.44
N LEU A 134 -18.96 19.65 4.59
CA LEU A 134 -18.92 21.07 4.27
C LEU A 134 -20.20 21.54 3.56
N GLY A 135 -20.75 20.73 2.65
CA GLY A 135 -22.02 20.99 1.99
C GLY A 135 -23.17 21.09 3.00
N SER A 136 -23.30 20.10 3.89
CA SER A 136 -24.31 20.11 4.95
C SER A 136 -24.15 21.30 5.90
N CYS A 137 -22.92 21.66 6.28
CA CYS A 137 -22.66 22.85 7.11
C CYS A 137 -23.03 24.15 6.40
N ALA A 138 -22.82 24.22 5.08
CA ALA A 138 -23.15 25.39 4.27
C ALA A 138 -24.66 25.55 4.05
N GLU A 139 -25.39 24.45 3.89
CA GLU A 139 -26.86 24.44 3.70
C GLU A 139 -27.64 24.70 4.99
N LEU A 140 -27.26 24.03 6.08
CA LEU A 140 -28.04 24.04 7.32
C LEU A 140 -27.77 25.28 8.18
N GLY A 141 -26.60 25.92 8.01
CA GLY A 141 -26.19 27.08 8.81
C GLY A 141 -26.05 26.73 10.30
N GLY A 142 -24.83 26.44 10.76
CA GLY A 142 -24.60 26.11 12.18
C GLY A 142 -23.13 25.93 12.54
N PRO A 143 -22.82 25.55 13.79
CA PRO A 143 -21.44 25.38 14.25
C PRO A 143 -20.73 24.25 13.47
N ALA A 144 -19.90 24.62 12.51
CA ALA A 144 -19.20 23.66 11.63
C ALA A 144 -18.06 22.90 12.33
N ALA A 145 -17.66 23.31 13.54
CA ALA A 145 -16.54 22.70 14.26
C ALA A 145 -16.80 21.21 14.60
N ALA A 146 -17.96 20.89 15.17
CA ALA A 146 -18.27 19.51 15.59
C ALA A 146 -18.45 18.53 14.40
N PRO A 147 -19.10 18.90 13.29
CA PRO A 147 -19.10 18.08 12.07
C PRO A 147 -17.70 17.86 11.48
N LEU A 148 -16.85 18.89 11.44
CA LEU A 148 -15.48 18.78 10.93
C LEU A 148 -14.60 17.88 11.81
N GLU A 149 -14.74 17.95 13.13
CA GLU A 149 -14.05 17.04 14.05
C GLU A 149 -14.50 15.59 13.90
N ARG A 150 -15.80 15.37 13.73
CA ARG A 150 -16.32 14.03 13.42
C ARG A 150 -15.78 13.51 12.09
N ALA A 151 -15.67 14.37 11.08
CA ALA A 151 -15.04 14.01 9.81
C ALA A 151 -13.57 13.63 10.00
N ALA A 152 -12.80 14.42 10.75
CA ALA A 152 -11.40 14.14 11.06
C ALA A 152 -11.23 12.82 11.83
N ALA A 153 -12.06 12.57 12.85
CA ALA A 153 -12.07 11.34 13.61
C ALA A 153 -12.38 10.12 12.72
N THR A 154 -13.36 10.26 11.82
CA THR A 154 -13.73 9.20 10.85
C THR A 154 -12.58 8.89 9.89
N LEU A 155 -11.89 9.92 9.39
CA LEU A 155 -10.74 9.75 8.50
C LEU A 155 -9.56 9.06 9.19
N ARG A 156 -9.29 9.39 10.46
CA ARG A 156 -8.28 8.67 11.25
C ARG A 156 -8.66 7.24 11.57
N ALA A 157 -9.93 6.98 11.85
CA ALA A 157 -10.41 5.61 12.04
C ALA A 157 -10.17 4.78 10.76
N ARG A 158 -10.46 5.35 9.57
CA ARG A 158 -10.16 4.71 8.28
C ARG A 158 -8.66 4.50 8.05
N SER A 159 -7.83 5.48 8.39
CA SER A 159 -6.37 5.35 8.21
C SER A 159 -5.78 4.28 9.13
N ALA A 160 -6.22 4.23 10.39
CA ALA A 160 -5.86 3.19 11.35
C ALA A 160 -6.32 1.80 10.90
N GLU A 161 -7.57 1.66 10.47
CA GLU A 161 -8.11 0.40 9.96
C GLU A 161 -7.33 -0.09 8.72
N ARG A 162 -6.96 0.81 7.81
CA ARG A 162 -6.12 0.46 6.67
C ARG A 162 -4.72 0.04 7.09
N ALA A 163 -4.13 0.70 8.09
CA ALA A 163 -2.83 0.33 8.63
C ALA A 163 -2.87 -1.07 9.26
N GLU A 164 -3.92 -1.37 10.04
CA GLU A 164 -4.15 -2.67 10.64
C GLU A 164 -4.35 -3.76 9.58
N ARG A 165 -5.21 -3.52 8.58
CA ARG A 165 -5.40 -4.44 7.44
C ARG A 165 -4.10 -4.71 6.70
N ARG A 166 -3.26 -3.69 6.49
CA ARG A 166 -1.93 -3.86 5.87
C ARG A 166 -1.03 -4.72 6.74
N ALA A 167 -0.95 -4.45 8.04
CA ALA A 167 -0.15 -5.22 8.99
C ALA A 167 -0.59 -6.70 9.04
N ALA A 168 -1.90 -6.94 9.18
CA ALA A 168 -2.48 -8.29 9.18
C ALA A 168 -2.20 -9.03 7.86
N SER A 169 -2.32 -8.34 6.72
CA SER A 169 -2.01 -8.94 5.41
C SER A 169 -0.52 -9.27 5.26
N ALA A 170 0.38 -8.46 5.82
CA ALA A 170 1.82 -8.71 5.79
C ALA A 170 2.17 -9.95 6.62
N GLN A 171 1.57 -10.10 7.81
CA GLN A 171 1.72 -11.31 8.63
C GLN A 171 1.19 -12.55 7.92
N ALA A 172 -0.01 -12.49 7.35
CA ALA A 172 -0.59 -13.61 6.60
C ALA A 172 0.31 -14.01 5.40
N GLN A 173 0.87 -13.02 4.68
CA GLN A 173 1.80 -13.28 3.58
C GLN A 173 3.12 -13.91 4.07
N LEU A 174 3.63 -13.52 5.24
CA LEU A 174 4.84 -14.12 5.81
C LEU A 174 4.60 -15.59 6.19
N SER A 175 3.50 -15.89 6.88
CA SER A 175 3.14 -17.27 7.24
C SER A 175 2.93 -18.15 6.00
N ALA A 176 2.24 -17.63 4.98
CA ALA A 176 2.08 -18.31 3.70
C ALA A 176 3.43 -18.62 3.03
N ARG A 177 4.38 -17.67 3.06
CA ARG A 177 5.73 -17.88 2.51
C ARG A 177 6.48 -18.97 3.26
N VAL A 178 6.47 -18.95 4.59
CA VAL A 178 7.13 -19.98 5.42
C VAL A 178 6.57 -21.36 5.11
N LEU A 179 5.24 -21.51 5.08
CA LEU A 179 4.59 -22.80 4.81
C LEU A 179 4.87 -23.32 3.39
N THR A 180 5.01 -22.41 2.42
CA THR A 180 5.36 -22.77 1.03
C THR A 180 6.82 -23.21 0.90
N LEU A 181 7.73 -22.58 1.65
CA LEU A 181 9.16 -22.88 1.65
C LEU A 181 9.52 -24.16 2.43
N LEU A 182 8.76 -24.48 3.47
CA LEU A 182 9.02 -25.61 4.36
C LEU A 182 9.20 -26.95 3.62
N PRO A 183 8.27 -27.42 2.75
CA PRO A 183 8.42 -28.70 2.06
C PRO A 183 9.59 -28.72 1.07
N VAL A 184 9.94 -27.57 0.49
CA VAL A 184 11.09 -27.44 -0.41
C VAL A 184 12.39 -27.54 0.37
N GLY A 185 12.45 -26.87 1.52
CA GLY A 185 13.58 -26.92 2.44
C GLY A 185 13.83 -28.33 3.00
N THR A 186 12.77 -29.03 3.43
CA THR A 186 12.89 -30.40 3.94
C THR A 186 13.33 -31.38 2.85
N LEU A 187 12.78 -31.28 1.63
CA LEU A 187 13.21 -32.11 0.50
C LEU A 187 14.68 -31.87 0.15
N ALA A 188 15.13 -30.61 0.13
CA ALA A 188 16.52 -30.25 -0.14
C ALA A 188 17.47 -30.77 0.94
N LEU A 189 17.10 -30.63 2.21
CA LEU A 189 17.88 -31.11 3.34
C LEU A 189 18.01 -32.65 3.31
N LEU A 190 16.90 -33.35 3.08
CA LEU A 190 16.88 -34.82 3.00
C LEU A 190 17.68 -35.34 1.80
N ALA A 191 17.61 -34.68 0.64
CA ALA A 191 18.41 -35.04 -0.52
C ALA A 191 19.92 -34.84 -0.28
N PHE A 192 20.29 -33.85 0.54
CA PHE A 192 21.68 -33.63 0.94
C PHE A 192 22.15 -34.67 1.96
N ALA A 193 21.38 -34.88 3.04
CA ALA A 193 21.75 -35.72 4.17
C ALA A 193 21.70 -37.23 3.86
N GLU A 194 20.71 -37.70 3.09
CA GLU A 194 20.38 -39.13 2.99
C GLU A 194 20.58 -39.70 1.57
N ALA A 195 21.29 -40.82 1.47
CA ALA A 195 21.53 -41.49 0.19
C ALA A 195 20.28 -42.22 -0.34
N SER A 196 19.41 -42.69 0.55
CA SER A 196 18.13 -43.34 0.23
C SER A 196 17.21 -42.39 -0.55
N VAL A 197 17.09 -41.14 -0.10
CA VAL A 197 16.29 -40.08 -0.73
C VAL A 197 16.84 -39.74 -2.11
N ARG A 198 18.16 -39.63 -2.27
CA ARG A 198 18.78 -39.47 -3.60
C ARG A 198 18.51 -40.67 -4.52
N GLY A 199 18.50 -41.89 -3.96
CA GLY A 199 18.12 -43.10 -4.68
C GLY A 199 16.67 -43.03 -5.16
N ALA A 200 15.74 -42.66 -4.28
CA ALA A 200 14.33 -42.51 -4.59
C ALA A 200 14.07 -41.45 -5.68
N LEU A 201 14.79 -40.32 -5.64
CA LEU A 201 14.71 -39.27 -6.68
C LEU A 201 15.16 -39.72 -8.07
N ARG A 202 15.92 -40.82 -8.17
CA ARG A 202 16.29 -41.44 -9.45
C ARG A 202 15.24 -42.45 -9.94
N THR A 203 14.26 -42.80 -9.12
CA THR A 203 13.17 -43.72 -9.50
C THR A 203 11.98 -42.94 -10.07
N PRO A 204 11.23 -43.52 -11.04
CA PRO A 204 10.04 -42.88 -11.60
C PRO A 204 8.95 -42.64 -10.54
N ALA A 205 8.82 -43.51 -9.53
CA ALA A 205 7.86 -43.36 -8.44
C ALA A 205 8.20 -42.16 -7.53
N GLY A 206 9.47 -42.01 -7.13
CA GLY A 206 9.93 -40.86 -6.34
C GLY A 206 9.79 -39.54 -7.10
N LEU A 207 10.05 -39.56 -8.41
CA LEU A 207 9.82 -38.41 -9.30
C LEU A 207 8.35 -38.00 -9.36
N MET A 208 7.44 -38.94 -9.56
CA MET A 208 5.99 -38.63 -9.58
C MET A 208 5.52 -38.02 -8.27
N CYS A 209 6.04 -38.48 -7.12
CA CYS A 209 5.73 -37.91 -5.82
C CYS A 209 6.17 -36.44 -5.72
N VAL A 210 7.41 -36.13 -6.10
CA VAL A 210 7.94 -34.75 -6.07
C VAL A 210 7.19 -33.84 -7.02
N VAL A 211 6.90 -34.29 -8.24
CA VAL A 211 6.14 -33.51 -9.22
C VAL A 211 4.73 -33.22 -8.70
N THR A 212 4.06 -34.21 -8.13
CA THR A 212 2.70 -34.05 -7.57
C THR A 212 2.70 -33.09 -6.38
N GLY A 213 3.65 -33.24 -5.45
CA GLY A 213 3.80 -32.34 -4.30
C GLY A 213 4.14 -30.91 -4.72
N GLY A 214 5.04 -30.74 -5.69
CA GLY A 214 5.39 -29.45 -6.27
C GLY A 214 4.21 -28.78 -6.98
N ALA A 215 3.44 -29.54 -7.77
CA ALA A 215 2.23 -29.06 -8.42
C ALA A 215 1.18 -28.59 -7.41
N CYS A 216 0.97 -29.35 -6.33
CA CYS A 216 0.05 -28.99 -5.25
C CYS A 216 0.52 -27.71 -4.51
N ASN A 217 1.82 -27.59 -4.26
CA ASN A 217 2.42 -26.40 -3.63
C ASN A 217 2.26 -25.15 -4.53
N ILE A 218 2.52 -25.27 -5.84
CA ILE A 218 2.30 -24.19 -6.81
C ILE A 218 0.82 -23.81 -6.90
N ALA A 219 -0.08 -24.80 -6.92
CA ALA A 219 -1.52 -24.55 -6.96
C ALA A 219 -1.99 -23.78 -5.71
N GLY A 220 -1.53 -24.17 -4.52
CA GLY A 220 -1.82 -23.46 -3.27
C GLY A 220 -1.31 -22.02 -3.27
N TRP A 221 -0.08 -21.80 -3.78
CA TRP A 221 0.48 -20.46 -3.93
C TRP A 221 -0.29 -19.60 -4.94
N TRP A 222 -0.67 -20.17 -6.09
CA TRP A 222 -1.45 -19.48 -7.11
C TRP A 222 -2.83 -19.07 -6.58
N TRP A 223 -3.48 -19.96 -5.82
CA TRP A 223 -4.75 -19.67 -5.17
C TRP A 223 -4.61 -18.51 -4.17
N MET A 224 -3.59 -18.52 -3.30
CA MET A 224 -3.33 -17.42 -2.37
C MET A 224 -3.07 -16.09 -3.09
N ARG A 225 -2.29 -16.10 -4.18
CA ARG A 225 -2.08 -14.89 -4.99
C ARG A 225 -3.39 -14.37 -5.57
N ARG A 226 -4.25 -15.24 -6.09
CA ARG A 226 -5.54 -14.83 -6.64
C ARG A 226 -6.46 -14.20 -5.59
N ILE A 227 -6.49 -14.75 -4.37
CA ILE A 227 -7.29 -14.18 -3.27
C ILE A 227 -6.82 -12.77 -2.90
N VAL A 228 -5.50 -12.56 -2.83
CA VAL A 228 -4.92 -11.26 -2.48
C VAL A 228 -5.18 -10.21 -3.56
N HIS A 229 -5.10 -10.58 -4.85
CA HIS A 229 -5.30 -9.63 -5.96
C HIS A 229 -6.79 -9.47 -6.36
N GLY A 230 -7.65 -10.43 -6.05
CA GLY A 230 -9.08 -10.38 -6.39
C GLY A 230 -9.90 -9.39 -5.55
N ARG A 231 -9.36 -8.87 -4.44
CA ARG A 231 -10.07 -7.93 -3.53
C ARG A 231 -9.92 -6.45 -3.89
N SER A 232 -9.31 -6.10 -5.02
CA SER A 232 -9.13 -4.70 -5.41
C SER A 232 -10.23 -4.12 -6.30
N VAL A 233 -11.34 -4.83 -6.54
CA VAL A 233 -12.47 -4.28 -7.32
C VAL A 233 -13.79 -4.74 -6.72
N THR A 234 -14.40 -3.86 -5.93
CA THR A 234 -15.82 -3.46 -5.96
C THR A 234 -15.97 -2.26 -5.04
#